data_AF-A0A851TRF7-F1
#
_entry.id   AF-A0A851TRF7-F1
#
_cell.length_a   1.000
_cell.length_b   1.000
_cell.length_c   1.000
_cell.angle_alpha   90.00
_cell.angle_beta   90.00
_cell.angle_gamma   90.00
#
_symmetry.space_group_name_H-M   'P 1'
#
loop_
_entity.id
_entity.type
_entity.pdbx_description
1 polymer ?
#
loop_
_entity_poly.entity_id
_entity_poly.type
_entity_poly.pdbx_seq_one_letter_code
_entity_poly.pdbx_strand_id
1 'polypeptide(L)'
;GISFQRLVRTEQGLPVKSYQNSTITVLLLNRSEVQSEFLSIAERLSCPEPSRHATLLVLLEHLYQANFGTCCDLGSLRHLLKSKSLEELSEIYASATEAQEAAAASSEPTRAREQLQSVLRELAGATAFLAVAGEAQPRKLHTIPIPPARCYTYSWDQDNFGKLRSEQPVL
;
A
#
# COMPACT_ATOMS: atom_id res chain seq x y z
N GLY A 1 -2.13 -5.42 -11.29
CA GLY A 1 -1.44 -4.30 -10.64
C GLY A 1 -2.39 -3.43 -9.83
N ILE A 2 -3.28 -2.69 -10.49
CA ILE A 2 -4.09 -1.67 -9.83
C ILE A 2 -5.06 -2.19 -8.76
N SER A 3 -5.64 -3.37 -8.91
CA SER A 3 -6.54 -3.95 -7.90
C SER A 3 -5.83 -4.20 -6.56
N PHE A 4 -4.58 -4.68 -6.59
CA PHE A 4 -3.76 -4.82 -5.39
C PHE A 4 -3.52 -3.46 -4.73
N GLN A 5 -3.20 -2.43 -5.52
CA GLN A 5 -2.95 -1.09 -5.02
C GLN A 5 -4.17 -0.50 -4.33
N ARG A 6 -5.35 -0.60 -4.97
CA ARG A 6 -6.62 -0.14 -4.39
C ARG A 6 -6.95 -0.90 -3.10
N LEU A 7 -6.84 -2.24 -3.10
CA LEU A 7 -7.09 -3.08 -1.92
C LEU A 7 -6.23 -2.67 -0.74
N VAL A 8 -4.90 -2.68 -0.92
CA VAL A 8 -3.96 -2.39 0.16
C VAL A 8 -4.09 -0.94 0.63
N ARG A 9 -4.33 0.00 -0.28
CA ARG A 9 -4.58 1.41 0.07
C ARG A 9 -5.80 1.56 0.99
N THR A 10 -6.90 0.88 0.68
CA THR A 10 -8.12 0.88 1.50
C THR A 10 -7.88 0.23 2.86
N GLU A 11 -7.30 -0.98 2.89
CA GLU A 11 -7.04 -1.73 4.13
C GLU A 11 -6.07 -1.00 5.07
N GLN A 12 -5.13 -0.24 4.52
CA GLN A 12 -4.11 0.48 5.29
C GLN A 12 -4.49 1.94 5.58
N GLY A 13 -5.73 2.37 5.30
CA GLY A 13 -6.21 3.72 5.60
C GLY A 13 -5.45 4.84 4.88
N LEU A 14 -4.87 4.55 3.71
CA LEU A 14 -4.12 5.56 2.96
C LEU A 14 -5.08 6.51 2.23
N PRO A 15 -4.84 7.83 2.28
CA PRO A 15 -5.76 8.82 1.74
C PRO A 15 -5.92 8.68 0.23
N VAL A 16 -7.15 8.88 -0.25
CA VAL A 16 -7.49 8.87 -1.68
C VAL A 16 -8.07 10.23 -2.04
N LYS A 17 -7.64 10.84 -3.16
CA LYS A 17 -8.22 12.11 -3.66
C LYS A 17 -9.72 11.97 -3.99
N SER A 18 -10.12 10.76 -4.38
CA SER A 18 -11.51 10.32 -4.50
C SER A 18 -11.97 9.80 -3.14
N TYR A 19 -12.91 10.48 -2.49
CA TYR A 19 -13.60 10.00 -1.28
C TYR A 19 -14.27 8.65 -1.57
N GLN A 20 -13.56 7.55 -1.39
CA GLN A 20 -14.16 6.22 -1.39
C GLN A 20 -14.63 5.89 0.01
N ASN A 21 -15.86 5.38 0.12
CA ASN A 21 -16.44 4.96 1.38
C ASN A 21 -15.57 3.86 2.00
N SER A 22 -15.01 4.11 3.18
CA SER A 22 -14.42 3.06 4.01
C SER A 22 -15.54 2.30 4.72
N THR A 23 -15.68 1.02 4.45
CA THR A 23 -16.56 0.15 5.23
C THR A 23 -15.80 -0.39 6.43
N ILE A 24 -16.22 -0.01 7.64
CA ILE A 24 -15.72 -0.59 8.88
C ILE A 24 -16.74 -1.62 9.35
N THR A 25 -16.30 -2.87 9.54
CA THR A 25 -17.13 -3.92 10.14
C THR A 25 -16.80 -4.02 11.62
N VAL A 26 -17.81 -3.78 12.47
CA VAL A 26 -17.69 -3.91 13.92
C VAL A 26 -18.46 -5.16 14.36
N LEU A 27 -17.76 -6.10 14.99
CA LEU A 27 -18.37 -7.30 15.58
C LEU A 27 -18.45 -7.11 17.09
N LEU A 28 -19.67 -7.11 17.62
CA LEU A 28 -19.91 -7.07 19.06
C LEU A 28 -20.13 -8.48 19.57
N LEU A 29 -19.22 -8.94 20.41
CA LEU A 29 -19.17 -10.31 20.87
C LEU A 29 -19.22 -10.35 22.40
N ASN A 30 -20.10 -11.19 22.94
CA ASN A 30 -20.08 -11.49 24.36
C ASN A 30 -18.99 -12.53 24.65
N ARG A 31 -18.02 -12.19 25.50
CA ARG A 31 -16.87 -13.06 25.81
C ARG A 31 -17.29 -14.41 26.40
N SER A 32 -18.42 -14.48 27.11
CA SER A 32 -18.93 -15.74 27.67
C SER A 32 -19.55 -16.69 26.63
N GLU A 33 -19.88 -16.19 25.44
CA GLU A 33 -20.56 -16.94 24.38
C GLU A 33 -19.62 -17.35 23.24
N VAL A 34 -18.35 -16.92 23.28
CA VAL A 34 -17.36 -17.15 22.23
C VAL A 34 -16.27 -18.11 22.69
N GLN A 35 -15.90 -19.05 21.83
CA GLN A 35 -14.83 -20.00 22.09
C GLN A 35 -13.47 -19.30 22.27
N SER A 36 -12.65 -19.80 23.18
CA SER A 36 -11.33 -19.22 23.50
C SER A 36 -10.38 -19.16 22.30
N GLU A 37 -10.51 -20.12 21.38
CA GLU A 37 -9.73 -20.24 20.16
C GLU A 37 -10.01 -19.07 19.22
N PHE A 38 -11.28 -18.66 19.12
CA PHE A 38 -11.66 -17.50 18.32
C PHE A 38 -11.04 -16.22 18.90
N LEU A 39 -11.09 -16.03 20.22
CA LEU A 39 -10.49 -14.87 20.89
C LEU A 39 -8.98 -14.82 20.69
N SER A 40 -8.29 -15.97 20.79
CA SER A 40 -6.85 -16.05 20.53
C SER A 40 -6.50 -15.69 19.09
N ILE A 41 -7.34 -16.10 18.12
CA ILE A 41 -7.15 -15.71 16.71
C ILE A 41 -7.40 -14.20 16.55
N ALA A 42 -8.44 -13.63 17.15
CA ALA A 42 -8.74 -12.21 17.07
C ALA A 42 -7.61 -11.34 17.66
N GLU A 43 -7.07 -11.74 18.82
CA GLU A 43 -5.89 -11.10 19.43
C GLU A 43 -4.67 -11.23 18.52
N ARG A 44 -4.43 -12.41 17.94
CA ARG A 44 -3.29 -12.62 17.01
C ARG A 44 -3.43 -11.83 15.71
N LEU A 45 -4.66 -11.66 15.21
CA LEU A 45 -4.95 -10.83 14.04
C LEU A 45 -4.88 -9.35 14.35
N SER A 46 -5.00 -8.97 15.63
CA SER A 46 -4.76 -7.60 16.11
C SER A 46 -3.26 -7.31 16.10
N CYS A 47 -2.68 -7.31 14.90
CA CYS A 47 -1.27 -7.07 14.66
C CYS A 47 -0.93 -5.59 14.89
N PRO A 48 0.30 -5.28 15.34
CA PRO A 48 0.80 -3.91 15.30
C PRO A 48 0.74 -3.39 13.87
N GLU A 49 0.21 -2.17 13.73
CA GLU A 49 0.04 -1.52 12.45
C GLU A 49 1.40 -1.40 11.75
N PRO A 50 1.56 -1.90 10.51
CA PRO A 50 2.79 -1.68 9.76
C PRO A 50 3.00 -0.17 9.64
N SER A 51 4.25 0.28 9.83
CA SER A 51 4.53 1.70 9.73
C SER A 51 4.10 2.22 8.35
N ARG A 52 3.51 3.40 8.30
CA ARG A 52 3.07 4.02 7.03
C ARG A 52 4.20 4.07 6.00
N HIS A 53 5.44 4.29 6.46
CA HIS A 53 6.65 4.21 5.65
C HIS A 53 6.84 2.83 5.01
N ALA A 54 6.77 1.76 5.80
CA ALA A 54 6.90 0.39 5.29
C ALA A 54 5.79 0.03 4.29
N THR A 55 4.55 0.45 4.55
CA THR A 55 3.42 0.25 3.63
C THR A 55 3.65 0.95 2.29
N LEU A 56 4.11 2.21 2.30
CA LEU A 56 4.43 2.95 1.08
C LEU A 56 5.56 2.30 0.28
N LEU A 57 6.60 1.78 0.95
CA LEU A 57 7.68 1.03 0.29
C LEU A 57 7.14 -0.19 -0.46
N VAL A 58 6.30 -1.01 0.19
CA VAL A 58 5.71 -2.22 -0.43
C VAL A 58 4.84 -1.85 -1.63
N LEU A 59 4.03 -0.80 -1.50
CA LEU A 59 3.16 -0.33 -2.57
C LEU A 59 3.96 0.18 -3.78
N LEU A 60 5.02 0.95 -3.54
CA LEU A 60 5.91 1.42 -4.61
C LEU A 60 6.66 0.24 -5.25
N GLU A 61 7.28 -0.65 -4.49
CA GLU A 61 7.93 -1.85 -5.03
C GLU A 61 6.97 -2.65 -5.93
N HIS A 62 5.74 -2.87 -5.48
CA HIS A 62 4.73 -3.55 -6.27
C HIS A 62 4.39 -2.78 -7.55
N LEU A 63 4.22 -1.46 -7.46
CA LEU A 63 3.87 -0.63 -8.60
C LEU A 63 4.96 -0.68 -9.68
N TYR A 64 6.23 -0.55 -9.31
CA TYR A 64 7.34 -0.64 -10.25
C TYR A 64 7.46 -2.05 -10.84
N GLN A 65 7.41 -3.11 -10.02
CA GLN A 65 7.46 -4.48 -10.53
C GLN A 65 6.30 -4.80 -11.47
N ALA A 66 5.07 -4.33 -11.18
CA ALA A 66 3.91 -4.59 -12.02
C ALA A 66 4.00 -3.91 -13.41
N ASN A 67 4.75 -2.81 -13.53
CA ASN A 67 4.87 -2.05 -14.77
C ASN A 67 6.13 -2.41 -15.58
N PHE A 68 7.21 -2.77 -14.91
CA PHE A 68 8.52 -3.04 -15.53
C PHE A 68 8.95 -4.50 -15.47
N GLY A 69 8.27 -5.33 -14.68
CA GLY A 69 8.52 -6.77 -14.60
C GLY A 69 9.97 -7.08 -14.19
N THR A 70 10.61 -7.96 -14.96
CA THR A 70 11.98 -8.43 -14.75
C THR A 70 13.04 -7.37 -15.08
N CYS A 71 12.66 -6.27 -15.72
CA CYS A 71 13.53 -5.13 -16.02
C CYS A 71 13.69 -4.17 -14.84
N CYS A 72 13.06 -4.45 -13.70
CA CYS A 72 13.14 -3.64 -12.49
C CYS A 72 14.06 -4.27 -11.44
N ASP A 73 15.15 -3.59 -11.11
CA ASP A 73 15.90 -3.84 -9.89
C ASP A 73 15.14 -3.37 -8.64
N LEU A 74 14.32 -4.26 -8.08
CA LEU A 74 13.65 -3.99 -6.83
C LEU A 74 14.60 -3.76 -5.65
N GLY A 75 15.80 -4.34 -5.65
CA GLY A 75 16.77 -4.16 -4.57
C GLY A 75 17.30 -2.73 -4.52
N SER A 76 17.75 -2.22 -5.67
CA SER A 76 18.22 -0.83 -5.81
C SER A 76 17.09 0.17 -5.61
N LEU A 77 15.89 -0.10 -6.14
CA LEU A 77 14.71 0.73 -5.91
C LEU A 77 14.40 0.81 -4.41
N ARG A 78 14.37 -0.33 -3.71
CA ARG A 78 14.11 -0.38 -2.27
C ARG A 78 15.13 0.43 -1.48
N HIS A 79 16.41 0.31 -1.82
CA HIS A 79 17.47 1.07 -1.15
C HIS A 79 17.24 2.58 -1.32
N LEU A 80 16.93 3.03 -2.54
CA LEU A 80 16.64 4.43 -2.85
C LEU A 80 15.39 4.94 -2.14
N LEU A 81 14.31 4.16 -2.13
CA LEU A 81 13.07 4.56 -1.47
C LEU A 81 13.22 4.57 0.05
N LYS A 82 14.02 3.66 0.63
CA LYS A 82 14.26 3.62 2.08
C LYS A 82 14.95 4.86 2.63
N SER A 83 15.78 5.54 1.84
CA SER A 83 16.46 6.76 2.29
C SER A 83 15.57 8.00 2.29
N LYS A 84 14.35 7.91 1.74
CA LYS A 84 13.41 9.02 1.66
C LYS A 84 12.59 9.20 2.93
N SER A 85 12.21 10.45 3.22
CA SER A 85 11.30 10.78 4.30
C SER A 85 9.89 10.22 4.04
N LEU A 86 9.06 10.20 5.08
CA LEU A 86 7.66 9.77 4.94
C LEU A 86 6.88 10.68 4.00
N GLU A 87 7.15 11.98 4.04
CA GLU A 87 6.53 13.01 3.21
C GLU A 87 6.92 12.81 1.74
N GLU A 88 8.22 12.68 1.45
CA GLU A 88 8.70 12.41 0.09
C GLU A 88 8.10 11.12 -0.49
N LEU A 89 8.05 10.05 0.31
CA LEU A 89 7.45 8.79 -0.14
C LEU A 89 5.95 8.93 -0.37
N SER A 90 5.26 9.70 0.46
CA SER A 90 3.82 9.95 0.31
C SER A 90 3.53 10.74 -0.96
N GLU A 91 4.35 11.74 -1.29
CA GLU A 91 4.23 12.52 -2.53
C GLU A 91 4.50 11.65 -3.76
N ILE A 92 5.59 10.88 -3.76
CA ILE A 92 5.92 9.94 -4.84
C ILE A 92 4.76 8.95 -5.04
N TYR A 93 4.26 8.37 -3.95
CA TYR A 93 3.16 7.42 -4.01
C TYR A 93 1.87 8.06 -4.53
N ALA A 94 1.55 9.28 -4.09
CA ALA A 94 0.37 10.01 -4.54
C ALA A 94 0.41 10.28 -6.06
N SER A 95 1.54 10.80 -6.56
CA SER A 95 1.74 11.03 -8.00
C SER A 95 1.70 9.75 -8.82
N ALA A 96 2.36 8.69 -8.34
CA ALA A 96 2.39 7.41 -9.02
C ALA A 96 1.01 6.73 -9.08
N THR A 97 0.25 6.85 -7.98
CA THR A 97 -1.12 6.36 -7.88
C THR A 97 -2.05 7.13 -8.82
N GLU A 98 -1.96 8.45 -8.86
CA GLU A 98 -2.75 9.28 -9.77
C GLU A 98 -2.51 8.90 -11.24
N ALA A 99 -1.24 8.75 -11.64
CA ALA A 99 -0.90 8.29 -12.98
C ALA A 99 -1.43 6.88 -13.26
N GLN A 100 -1.40 5.98 -12.27
CA GLN A 100 -1.91 4.62 -12.42
C GLN A 100 -3.44 4.58 -12.57
N GLU A 101 -4.16 5.38 -11.79
CA GLU A 101 -5.62 5.52 -11.85
C GLU A 101 -6.04 6.13 -13.20
N ALA A 102 -5.35 7.18 -13.66
CA ALA A 102 -5.55 7.77 -14.99
C ALA A 102 -5.31 6.76 -16.11
N ALA A 103 -4.24 5.97 -16.02
CA ALA A 103 -3.93 4.94 -17.00
C ALA A 103 -5.00 3.84 -17.05
N ALA A 104 -5.56 3.46 -15.89
CA ALA A 104 -6.62 2.45 -15.81
C ALA A 104 -7.99 2.95 -16.29
N ALA A 105 -8.24 4.26 -16.25
CA ALA A 105 -9.45 4.88 -16.77
C ALA A 105 -9.38 5.19 -18.28
N SER A 106 -8.21 5.04 -18.91
CA SER A 106 -7.99 5.37 -20.31
C SER A 106 -8.67 4.40 -21.27
N SER A 107 -9.19 4.93 -22.37
CA SER A 107 -9.70 4.15 -23.50
C SER A 107 -8.58 3.61 -24.40
N GLU A 108 -7.33 4.05 -24.21
CA GLU A 108 -6.15 3.69 -25.00
C GLU A 108 -5.09 3.01 -24.11
N PRO A 109 -5.20 1.69 -23.84
CA PRO A 109 -4.41 1.02 -22.80
C PRO A 109 -2.89 1.03 -23.06
N THR A 110 -2.47 0.91 -24.33
CA THR A 110 -1.05 0.85 -24.69
C THR A 110 -0.36 2.19 -24.42
N ARG A 111 -0.94 3.29 -24.92
CA ARG A 111 -0.42 4.64 -24.69
C ARG A 111 -0.46 5.02 -23.22
N ALA A 112 -1.55 4.68 -22.53
CA ALA A 112 -1.69 4.89 -21.11
C ALA A 112 -0.61 4.17 -20.30
N ARG A 113 -0.26 2.94 -20.69
CA ARG A 113 0.83 2.18 -20.06
C ARG A 113 2.19 2.84 -20.29
N GLU A 114 2.48 3.29 -21.51
CA GLU A 114 3.73 3.99 -21.84
C GLU A 114 3.88 5.30 -21.04
N GLN A 115 2.79 6.07 -20.95
CA GLN A 115 2.74 7.29 -20.14
C GLN A 115 2.98 7.00 -18.66
N LEU A 116 2.30 6.00 -18.10
CA LEU A 116 2.53 5.56 -16.72
C LEU A 116 3.99 5.16 -16.49
N GLN A 117 4.58 4.39 -17.39
CA GLN A 117 5.99 4.02 -17.30
C GLN A 117 6.90 5.24 -17.38
N SER A 118 6.58 6.26 -18.19
CA SER A 118 7.34 7.53 -18.23
C SER A 118 7.31 8.23 -16.88
N VAL A 119 6.12 8.42 -16.30
CA VAL A 119 5.96 9.06 -14.99
C VAL A 119 6.72 8.31 -13.90
N LEU A 120 6.65 6.97 -13.89
CA LEU A 120 7.38 6.17 -12.90
C LEU A 120 8.91 6.31 -13.07
N ARG A 121 9.42 6.42 -14.30
CA ARG A 121 10.86 6.68 -14.51
C ARG A 121 11.28 8.04 -13.99
N GLU A 122 10.44 9.07 -14.20
CA GLU A 122 10.69 10.41 -13.69
C GLU A 122 10.69 10.45 -12.16
N LEU A 123 9.72 9.79 -11.52
CA LEU A 123 9.60 9.71 -10.06
C LEU A 123 10.76 8.96 -9.40
N ALA A 124 11.30 7.93 -10.06
CA ALA A 124 12.52 7.26 -9.59
C ALA A 124 13.78 8.13 -9.76
N GLY A 125 13.75 9.11 -10.66
CA GLY A 125 14.91 9.84 -11.15
C GLY A 125 15.60 9.08 -12.29
N ALA A 126 15.84 9.77 -13.42
CA ALA A 126 16.38 9.18 -14.64
C ALA A 126 17.71 8.41 -14.45
N THR A 127 18.57 8.86 -13.53
CA THR A 127 19.85 8.20 -13.19
C THR A 127 19.67 6.95 -12.33
N ALA A 128 18.73 6.96 -11.39
CA ALA A 128 18.42 5.78 -10.59
C ALA A 128 17.72 4.71 -11.42
N PHE A 129 16.91 5.10 -12.41
CA PHE A 129 16.27 4.13 -13.28
C PHE A 129 17.28 3.45 -14.23
N LEU A 130 18.33 4.14 -14.68
CA LEU A 130 19.41 3.50 -15.44
C LEU A 130 20.21 2.48 -14.61
N ALA A 131 20.35 2.69 -13.30
CA ALA A 131 20.89 1.68 -12.38
C ALA A 131 19.92 0.51 -12.14
N VAL A 132 18.61 0.80 -12.18
CA VAL A 132 17.52 -0.17 -11.94
C VAL A 132 17.13 -0.97 -13.19
N ALA A 133 17.33 -0.42 -14.38
CA ALA A 133 16.93 -0.97 -15.69
C ALA A 133 18.10 -1.17 -16.66
N GLY A 134 19.35 -1.01 -16.20
CA GLY A 134 20.55 -1.29 -17.01
C GLY A 134 20.54 -2.74 -17.52
N GLU A 135 21.18 -2.96 -18.68
CA GLU A 135 21.21 -4.16 -19.56
C GLU A 135 21.60 -5.52 -18.92
N ALA A 136 21.43 -5.69 -17.62
CA ALA A 136 21.64 -6.94 -16.93
C ALA A 136 20.41 -7.84 -17.08
N GLN A 137 20.66 -9.05 -17.60
CA GLN A 137 19.87 -10.29 -17.56
C GLN A 137 18.51 -10.23 -16.82
N PRO A 138 17.43 -10.79 -17.41
CA PRO A 138 16.10 -10.78 -16.81
C PRO A 138 16.14 -11.26 -15.35
N ARG A 139 15.75 -10.39 -14.43
CA ARG A 139 15.79 -10.67 -12.99
C ARG A 139 14.57 -11.47 -12.55
N LYS A 140 14.68 -12.19 -11.43
CA LYS A 140 13.57 -12.94 -10.85
C LYS A 140 12.54 -11.97 -10.26
N LEU A 141 11.25 -12.19 -10.59
CA LEU A 141 10.15 -11.48 -9.94
C LEU A 141 10.11 -11.83 -8.44
N HIS A 142 9.91 -10.81 -7.61
CA HIS A 142 9.76 -10.96 -6.18
C HIS A 142 8.29 -11.16 -5.84
N THR A 143 7.99 -12.12 -4.96
CA THR A 143 6.65 -12.27 -4.40
C THR A 143 6.44 -11.16 -3.37
N ILE A 144 5.46 -10.29 -3.62
CA ILE A 144 5.09 -9.21 -2.71
C ILE A 144 3.83 -9.67 -1.97
N PRO A 145 3.91 -9.90 -0.64
CA PRO A 145 2.75 -10.36 0.12
C PRO A 145 1.71 -9.25 0.23
N ILE A 146 0.44 -9.64 0.34
CA ILE A 146 -0.64 -8.72 0.70
C ILE A 146 -0.45 -8.36 2.18
N PRO A 147 -0.34 -7.06 2.53
CA PRO A 147 -0.29 -6.64 3.92
C PRO A 147 -1.51 -7.13 4.71
N PRO A 148 -1.35 -7.49 6.00
CA PRO A 148 -2.47 -7.92 6.82
C PRO A 148 -3.49 -6.77 6.95
N ALA A 149 -4.77 -7.14 6.96
CA ALA A 149 -5.87 -6.20 7.22
C ALA A 149 -5.70 -5.56 8.61
N ARG A 150 -6.15 -4.31 8.75
CA ARG A 150 -6.17 -3.63 10.06
C ARG A 150 -7.30 -4.22 10.90
N CYS A 151 -6.96 -5.16 11.76
CA CYS A 151 -7.89 -5.74 12.73
C CYS A 151 -7.60 -5.20 14.12
N TYR A 152 -8.65 -4.87 14.86
CA TYR A 152 -8.52 -4.43 16.24
C TYR A 152 -9.47 -5.23 17.12
N THR A 153 -8.96 -5.65 18.27
CA THR A 153 -9.75 -6.30 19.33
C THR A 153 -9.67 -5.43 20.57
N TYR A 154 -10.83 -5.05 21.10
CA TYR A 154 -10.94 -4.23 22.30
C TYR A 154 -11.82 -4.93 23.33
N SER A 155 -11.42 -4.86 24.60
CA SER A 155 -12.28 -5.24 25.71
C SER A 155 -13.10 -4.05 26.16
N TRP A 156 -14.42 -4.24 26.27
CA TRP A 156 -15.36 -3.23 26.74
C TRP A 156 -15.06 -2.75 28.16
N ASP A 157 -14.44 -3.61 28.98
CA ASP A 157 -14.07 -3.29 30.36
C ASP A 157 -12.91 -2.28 30.44
N GLN A 158 -12.25 -1.95 29.31
CA GLN A 158 -11.02 -1.16 29.28
C GLN A 158 -11.01 0.05 28.34
N ASP A 159 -12.04 0.31 27.51
CA ASP A 159 -11.97 1.42 26.55
C ASP A 159 -13.33 2.08 26.22
N ASN A 160 -13.35 3.42 26.24
CA ASN A 160 -14.53 4.25 25.95
C ASN A 160 -14.53 4.69 24.47
N PHE A 161 -14.33 3.79 23.50
CA PHE A 161 -14.39 4.05 22.05
C PHE A 161 -13.61 5.29 21.52
N GLY A 162 -12.76 5.93 22.32
CA GLY A 162 -12.11 7.21 21.99
C GLY A 162 -11.10 7.07 20.85
N LYS A 163 -10.51 5.88 20.71
CA LYS A 163 -9.54 5.54 19.65
C LYS A 163 -10.17 5.41 18.26
N LEU A 164 -11.48 5.23 18.16
CA LEU A 164 -12.18 5.28 16.86
C LEU A 164 -12.36 6.71 16.35
N ARG A 165 -12.21 7.74 17.20
CA ARG A 165 -12.33 9.15 16.78
C ARG A 165 -11.03 9.76 16.26
N SER A 166 -9.87 9.20 16.60
CA SER A 166 -8.58 9.68 16.09
C SER A 166 -8.32 9.32 14.62
N GLU A 167 -9.25 8.59 13.98
CA GLU A 167 -9.23 8.30 12.54
C GLU A 167 -10.16 9.21 11.72
N GLN A 168 -10.75 10.24 12.32
CA GLN A 168 -11.39 11.30 11.52
C GLN A 168 -10.32 12.21 10.91
N PRO A 169 -10.38 12.52 9.59
CA PRO A 169 -9.59 13.62 9.07
C PRO A 169 -10.02 14.89 9.80
N VAL A 170 -9.04 15.59 10.37
CA VAL A 170 -9.23 16.97 10.81
C VAL A 170 -9.77 17.74 9.61
N LEU A 171 -11.00 18.26 9.76
CA LEU A 171 -11.64 19.17 8.81
C LEU A 171 -10.79 20.43 8.57
#